data_AF-A0A6G4XCF4-F1
#
_entry.id   AF-A0A6G4XCF4-F1
#
_cell.length_a   1.000
_cell.length_b   1.000
_cell.length_c   1.000
_cell.angle_alpha   90.00
_cell.angle_beta   90.00
_cell.angle_gamma   90.00
#
_symmetry.space_group_name_H-M   'P 1'
#
loop_
_entity.id
_entity.type
_entity.pdbx_description
1 polymer ?
#
loop_
_entity_poly.entity_id
_entity_poly.type
_entity_poly.pdbx_seq_one_letter_code
_entity_poly.pdbx_strand_id
1 'polypeptide(L)'
;MADKSEKITIRVSAETAQRLKMRADAERTTVTALLTEAAERDPRLELAAARFRELMKSSLVDEFAAAFPDEEPDGNRREDRAA
;
A
#
# COMPACT_ATOMS: atom_id res chain seq x y z
N MET A 1 -12.50 14.60 -7.93
CA MET A 1 -11.52 13.49 -7.95
C MET A 1 -12.17 12.35 -7.18
N ALA A 2 -12.52 11.24 -7.84
CA ALA A 2 -13.12 10.11 -7.14
C ALA A 2 -12.00 9.40 -6.35
N ASP A 3 -12.10 9.44 -5.04
CA ASP A 3 -11.22 8.70 -4.13
C ASP A 3 -11.37 7.21 -4.42
N LYS A 4 -10.33 6.56 -4.97
CA LYS A 4 -10.34 5.12 -5.25
C LYS A 4 -10.16 4.38 -3.92
N SER A 5 -11.26 4.15 -3.22
CA SER A 5 -11.27 3.32 -2.01
C SER A 5 -11.34 1.84 -2.40
N GLU A 6 -10.31 1.07 -2.05
CA GLU A 6 -10.27 -0.38 -2.27
C GLU A 6 -10.67 -1.13 -1.00
N LYS A 7 -11.57 -2.12 -1.13
CA LYS A 7 -12.07 -2.90 0.01
C LYS A 7 -11.26 -4.18 0.17
N ILE A 8 -10.47 -4.25 1.25
CA ILE A 8 -9.71 -5.44 1.63
C ILE A 8 -10.32 -6.15 2.85
N THR A 9 -10.13 -7.46 2.94
CA THR A 9 -10.55 -8.26 4.10
C THR A 9 -9.32 -8.82 4.80
N ILE A 10 -9.15 -8.48 6.08
CA ILE A 10 -8.01 -8.91 6.90
C ILE A 10 -8.50 -9.90 7.95
N ARG A 11 -7.86 -11.06 8.02
CA ARG A 11 -8.13 -12.05 9.07
C ARG A 11 -7.25 -11.74 10.28
N VAL A 12 -7.88 -11.58 11.44
CA VAL A 12 -7.21 -11.35 12.72
C VAL A 12 -7.78 -12.30 13.77
N SER A 13 -7.08 -12.46 14.89
CA SER A 13 -7.60 -13.22 16.02
C SER A 13 -8.84 -12.54 16.62
N ALA A 14 -9.70 -13.32 17.27
CA ALA A 14 -10.89 -12.79 17.95
C ALA A 14 -10.52 -11.76 19.03
N GLU A 15 -9.44 -12.02 19.77
CA GLU A 15 -8.93 -11.12 20.80
C GLU A 15 -8.47 -9.78 20.20
N THR A 16 -7.72 -9.81 19.10
CA THR A 16 -7.29 -8.60 18.40
C THR A 16 -8.48 -7.81 17.86
N ALA A 17 -9.48 -8.49 17.27
CA ALA A 17 -10.70 -7.84 16.81
C ALA A 17 -11.47 -7.16 17.94
N GLN A 18 -11.55 -7.79 19.12
CA GLN A 18 -12.23 -7.23 20.28
C GLN A 18 -11.48 -6.01 20.83
N ARG A 19 -10.15 -6.08 20.94
CA ARG A 19 -9.32 -4.93 21.36
C ARG A 19 -9.47 -3.75 20.41
N LEU A 20 -9.44 -3.99 19.09
CA LEU A 20 -9.64 -2.96 18.08
C LEU A 20 -11.02 -2.29 18.20
N LYS A 21 -12.08 -3.09 18.41
CA LYS A 21 -13.44 -2.56 18.61
C LYS A 21 -13.55 -1.72 19.88
N MET A 22 -13.04 -2.20 21.01
CA MET A 22 -13.06 -1.45 22.27
C MET A 22 -12.31 -0.13 22.15
N ARG A 23 -11.16 -0.14 21.48
CA ARG A 23 -10.37 1.06 21.23
C ARG A 23 -11.09 2.05 20.31
N ALA A 24 -11.69 1.56 19.23
CA ALA A 24 -12.48 2.39 18.32
C ALA A 24 -13.66 3.06 19.02
N ASP A 25 -14.37 2.33 19.89
CA ASP A 25 -15.48 2.85 20.68
C ASP A 25 -15.02 3.93 21.68
N ALA A 26 -13.93 3.66 22.41
CA ALA A 26 -13.34 4.62 23.35
C ALA A 26 -12.87 5.92 22.68
N GLU A 27 -12.28 5.82 21.49
CA GLU A 27 -11.80 6.96 20.70
C GLU A 27 -12.90 7.58 19.81
N ARG A 28 -14.15 7.08 19.88
CA ARG A 28 -15.28 7.50 19.02
C ARG A 28 -14.93 7.52 17.53
N THR A 29 -14.15 6.53 17.10
CA THR A 29 -13.67 6.39 15.73
C THR A 29 -14.03 5.01 15.17
N THR A 30 -13.56 4.69 13.96
CA THR A 30 -13.76 3.37 13.36
C THR A 30 -12.48 2.54 13.44
N VAL A 31 -12.63 1.22 13.45
CA VAL A 31 -11.49 0.30 13.36
C VAL A 31 -10.67 0.57 12.09
N THR A 32 -11.33 0.90 10.98
CA THR A 32 -10.64 1.28 9.73
C THR A 32 -9.78 2.52 9.94
N ALA A 33 -10.30 3.58 10.55
CA ALA A 33 -9.50 4.78 10.82
C ALA A 33 -8.30 4.51 11.73
N LEU A 34 -8.46 3.66 12.75
CA LEU A 34 -7.32 3.24 13.60
C LEU A 34 -6.26 2.47 12.81
N LEU A 35 -6.68 1.56 11.93
CA LEU A 35 -5.77 0.78 11.10
C LEU A 35 -5.09 1.64 10.03
N THR A 36 -5.82 2.58 9.42
CA THR A 36 -5.29 3.53 8.46
C THR A 36 -4.24 4.42 9.12
N GLU A 37 -4.54 5.05 10.26
CA GLU A 37 -3.59 5.91 10.95
C GLU A 37 -2.34 5.13 11.39
N ALA A 38 -2.52 3.90 11.89
CA ALA A 38 -1.41 3.03 12.27
C ALA A 38 -0.54 2.65 11.07
N ALA A 39 -1.15 2.37 9.91
CA ALA A 39 -0.43 2.09 8.68
C ALA A 39 0.32 3.34 8.17
N GLU A 40 -0.30 4.52 8.18
CA GLU A 40 0.33 5.76 7.73
C GLU A 40 1.51 6.19 8.63
N ARG A 41 1.44 5.89 9.92
CA ARG A 41 2.51 6.18 10.89
C ARG A 41 3.56 5.08 11.03
N ASP A 42 3.49 3.99 10.27
CA ASP A 42 4.42 2.88 10.45
C ASP A 42 5.85 3.29 10.01
N PRO A 43 6.83 3.38 10.94
CA PRO A 43 8.18 3.84 10.64
C PRO A 43 8.93 2.87 9.72
N ARG A 44 8.50 1.60 9.61
CA ARG A 44 9.07 0.63 8.68
C ARG A 44 8.63 0.93 7.25
N LEU A 45 7.46 1.54 7.05
CA LEU A 45 7.02 2.00 5.73
C LEU A 45 7.79 3.24 5.28
N GLU A 46 8.15 4.15 6.19
CA GLU A 46 9.10 5.24 5.84
C GLU A 46 10.47 4.70 5.47
N LEU A 47 11.02 3.76 6.24
CA LEU A 47 12.32 3.14 5.93
C LEU A 47 12.27 2.34 4.61
N ALA A 48 11.19 1.58 4.38
CA ALA A 48 10.99 0.84 3.13
C ALA A 48 10.81 1.79 1.93
N ALA A 49 10.06 2.88 2.08
CA ALA A 49 9.90 3.88 1.04
C ALA A 49 11.22 4.61 0.75
N ALA A 50 12.02 4.92 1.78
CA ALA A 50 13.35 5.50 1.61
C ALA A 50 14.29 4.55 0.87
N ARG A 51 14.31 3.26 1.23
CA ARG A 51 15.10 2.23 0.54
C ARG A 51 14.64 1.99 -0.89
N PHE A 52 13.34 2.00 -1.14
CA PHE A 52 12.79 1.89 -2.49
C PHE A 52 13.18 3.11 -3.34
N ARG A 53 13.11 4.33 -2.80
CA ARG A 53 13.56 5.56 -3.51
C ARG A 53 15.07 5.56 -3.76
N GLU A 54 15.86 4.99 -2.86
CA GLU A 54 17.31 4.84 -3.02
C GLU A 54 17.63 3.79 -4.09
N LEU A 55 16.92 2.65 -4.08
CA LEU A 55 17.01 1.62 -5.10
C LEU A 55 16.63 2.16 -6.49
N MET A 56 15.54 2.94 -6.57
CA MET A 56 15.08 3.57 -7.83
C MET A 56 16.07 4.58 -8.42
N LYS A 57 17.07 5.03 -7.65
CA LYS A 57 18.15 5.92 -8.09
C LYS A 57 19.46 5.19 -8.36
N SER A 58 19.49 3.88 -8.14
CA SER A 58 20.66 3.04 -8.38
C SER A 58 20.78 2.71 -9.87
N SER A 59 22.02 2.51 -10.34
CA SER A 59 22.31 2.02 -11.70
C SER A 59 21.66 0.66 -12.00
N LEU A 60 21.29 -0.08 -10.94
CA LEU A 60 20.55 -1.34 -11.05
C LEU A 60 19.21 -1.19 -11.78
N VAL A 61 18.60 0.00 -11.75
CA VAL A 61 17.33 0.27 -12.44
C VAL A 61 17.57 0.38 -13.95
N ASP A 62 18.62 1.09 -14.35
CA ASP A 62 19.02 1.22 -15.74
C ASP A 62 19.47 -0.13 -16.31
N GLU A 63 20.21 -0.92 -15.52
CA GLU A 63 20.63 -2.29 -15.89
C GLU A 63 19.43 -3.24 -16.02
N PHE A 64 18.44 -3.15 -15.15
CA PHE A 64 17.21 -3.94 -15.24
C PHE A 64 16.36 -3.54 -16.45
N ALA A 65 16.17 -2.24 -16.69
CA ALA A 65 15.44 -1.73 -17.85
C ALA A 65 16.12 -2.12 -19.18
N ALA A 66 17.46 -2.14 -19.22
CA ALA A 66 18.23 -2.60 -20.37
C ALA A 66 18.13 -4.12 -20.60
N ALA A 67 18.01 -4.90 -19.51
CA ALA A 67 17.88 -6.36 -19.58
C ALA A 67 16.46 -6.82 -19.97
N PHE A 68 15.43 -6.01 -19.69
CA PHE A 68 14.03 -6.32 -19.97
C PHE A 68 13.33 -5.15 -20.71
N PRO A 69 13.71 -4.87 -21.97
CA PRO A 69 13.22 -3.70 -22.71
C PRO A 69 11.75 -3.77 -23.12
N ASP A 70 11.11 -4.95 -23.09
CA ASP A 70 9.69 -5.16 -23.42
C ASP A 70 8.78 -5.09 -22.17
N GLU A 71 9.38 -5.04 -20.98
CA GLU A 71 8.68 -5.02 -19.69
C GLU A 71 8.84 -3.61 -19.07
N GLU A 72 8.25 -2.60 -19.72
CA GLU A 72 8.00 -1.34 -19.01
C GLU A 72 7.13 -1.67 -17.78
N PRO A 73 7.48 -1.18 -16.58
CA PRO A 73 6.63 -1.36 -15.41
C PRO A 73 5.27 -0.75 -15.74
N ASP A 74 4.27 -1.61 -15.86
CA ASP A 74 2.94 -1.36 -16.41
C ASP A 74 2.31 -0.09 -15.79
N GLY A 75 2.61 1.06 -16.40
CA GLY A 75 2.21 2.38 -15.93
C GLY A 75 0.95 2.87 -16.65
N ASN A 76 0.48 2.15 -17.67
CA ASN A 76 -0.65 2.62 -18.47
C ASN A 76 -1.29 1.55 -19.39
N ARG A 77 -1.40 0.28 -18.99
CA ARG A 77 -2.30 -0.64 -19.68
C ARG A 77 -3.75 -0.30 -19.35
N ARG A 78 -4.23 0.83 -19.89
CA ARG A 78 -5.66 1.02 -20.11
C ARG A 78 -6.07 -0.07 -21.08
N GLU A 79 -6.96 -0.92 -20.62
CA GLU A 79 -7.67 -1.92 -21.39
C GLU A 79 -8.29 -1.26 -22.63
N ASP A 80 -7.60 -1.32 -23.76
CA ASP A 80 -8.23 -1.19 -25.07
C ASP A 80 -8.85 -2.56 -25.38
N ARG A 81 -10.07 -2.75 -24.85
CA ARG A 81 -10.99 -3.78 -25.35
C ARG A 81 -11.98 -3.07 -26.27
N ALA A 82 -11.50 -2.66 -27.44
CA ALA A 82 -12.36 -2.29 -28.55
C ALA A 82 -12.77 -3.56 -29.33
N ALA A 83 -14.10 -3.73 -29.44
CA ALA A 83 -14.87 -4.58 -30.35
C ALA A 83 -14.74 -6.11 -30.22
#